data_AF-V4K404-F1
#
_entry.id   AF-V4K404-F1
#
_cell.length_a   1.000
_cell.length_b   1.000
_cell.length_c   1.000
_cell.angle_alpha   90.00
_cell.angle_beta   90.00
_cell.angle_gamma   90.00
#
_symmetry.space_group_name_H-M   'P 1'
#
loop_
_entity.id
_entity.type
_entity.pdbx_description
1 polymer ?
#
loop_
_entity_poly.entity_id
_entity_poly.type
_entity_poly.pdbx_seq_one_letter_code
_entity_poly.pdbx_strand_id
1 'polypeptide(L)'
;MHRVTSYVHLLSKEARRKIIEVLASSRGVRRLADELGVTPAAVSKYLRGLTHPSDRVVEKAIEAATSEEALEISKIVAEVLLEGVDDYVRWSIEKGVMDVRVYSRLSEIAAKAGLASLSSRRAAELADVKV
;
A
#
# COMPACT_ATOMS: atom_id res chain seq x y z
N MET A 1 5.33 21.19 -4.31
CA MET A 1 5.91 20.21 -3.35
C MET A 1 5.12 18.92 -3.46
N HIS A 2 5.66 17.89 -4.11
CA HIS A 2 5.04 16.56 -4.03
C HIS A 2 5.19 16.08 -2.58
N ARG A 3 4.08 15.82 -1.90
CA ARG A 3 4.12 15.18 -0.59
C ARG A 3 4.73 13.81 -0.82
N VAL A 4 5.92 13.56 -0.27
CA VAL A 4 6.38 12.19 -0.06
C VAL A 4 5.25 11.48 0.66
N THR A 5 4.70 10.45 0.03
CA THR A 5 3.56 9.75 0.61
C THR A 5 4.12 8.95 1.77
N SER A 6 4.06 9.53 2.98
CA SER A 6 4.82 9.11 4.17
C SER A 6 4.78 7.62 4.49
N TYR A 7 3.74 6.90 4.07
CA TYR A 7 3.62 5.47 4.31
C TYR A 7 4.45 4.61 3.34
N VAL A 8 4.80 5.10 2.15
CA VAL A 8 5.60 4.35 1.17
C VAL A 8 6.97 4.00 1.76
N HIS A 9 7.55 4.92 2.52
CA HIS A 9 8.81 4.69 3.23
C HIS A 9 8.73 3.50 4.20
N LEU A 10 7.56 3.25 4.79
CA LEU A 10 7.32 2.15 5.74
C LEU A 10 7.19 0.78 5.04
N LEU A 11 7.03 0.76 3.71
CA LEU A 11 6.83 -0.48 2.98
C LEU A 11 8.11 -1.30 2.92
N SER A 12 7.98 -2.57 3.29
CA SER A 12 9.06 -3.54 3.20
C SER A 12 9.54 -3.72 1.75
N LYS A 13 10.78 -4.17 1.61
CA LYS A 13 11.38 -4.56 0.32
C LYS A 13 10.49 -5.53 -0.48
N GLU A 14 9.80 -6.42 0.23
CA GLU A 14 8.89 -7.40 -0.34
C GLU A 14 7.58 -6.76 -0.81
N ALA A 15 6.94 -5.94 0.02
CA ALA A 15 5.71 -5.24 -0.33
C ALA A 15 5.91 -4.36 -1.57
N ARG A 16 7.04 -3.65 -1.62
CA ARG A 16 7.46 -2.86 -2.77
C ARG A 16 7.60 -3.70 -4.05
N ARG A 17 8.12 -4.92 -3.94
CA ARG A 17 8.21 -5.86 -5.06
C ARG A 17 6.82 -6.28 -5.53
N LYS A 18 5.95 -6.71 -4.60
CA LYS A 18 4.57 -7.11 -4.88
C LYS A 18 3.78 -6.01 -5.61
N ILE A 19 3.97 -4.73 -5.23
CA ILE A 19 3.36 -3.60 -5.95
C ILE A 19 3.80 -3.55 -7.42
N ILE A 20 5.09 -3.74 -7.70
CA ILE A 20 5.59 -3.80 -9.09
C ILE A 20 5.05 -5.04 -9.82
N GLU A 21 4.91 -6.17 -9.13
CA GLU A 21 4.32 -7.40 -9.70
C GLU A 21 2.86 -7.18 -10.13
N VAL A 22 2.05 -6.50 -9.32
CA VAL A 22 0.65 -6.14 -9.65
C VAL A 22 0.59 -5.39 -10.98
N LEU A 23 1.33 -4.29 -11.10
CA LEU A 23 1.34 -3.50 -12.34
C LEU A 23 1.95 -4.26 -13.52
N ALA A 24 3.02 -5.03 -13.31
CA ALA A 24 3.70 -5.74 -14.39
C ALA A 24 2.79 -6.83 -14.99
N SER A 25 1.90 -7.41 -14.19
CA SER A 25 0.98 -8.46 -14.62
C SER A 25 -0.07 -7.97 -15.62
N SER A 26 -0.48 -6.70 -15.54
CA SER A 26 -1.49 -6.12 -16.44
C SER A 26 -0.91 -5.60 -17.76
N ARG A 27 0.32 -5.06 -17.74
CA ARG A 27 0.86 -4.27 -18.86
C ARG A 27 2.24 -4.70 -19.37
N GLY A 28 2.90 -5.64 -18.70
CA GLY A 28 4.22 -6.17 -19.07
C GLY A 28 5.39 -5.24 -18.72
N VAL A 29 6.60 -5.82 -18.70
CA VAL A 29 7.83 -5.16 -18.18
C VAL A 29 8.19 -3.86 -18.92
N ARG A 30 8.08 -3.86 -20.25
CA ARG A 30 8.54 -2.72 -21.07
C ARG A 30 7.69 -1.48 -20.84
N ARG A 31 6.37 -1.63 -20.94
CA ARG A 31 5.41 -0.54 -20.73
C ARG A 31 5.47 -0.01 -19.31
N LEU A 32 5.58 -0.90 -18.31
CA LEU A 32 5.73 -0.49 -16.92
C LEU A 32 7.03 0.32 -16.72
N ALA A 33 8.13 -0.06 -17.35
CA ALA A 33 9.38 0.67 -17.22
C ALA A 33 9.27 2.11 -17.73
N ASP A 34 8.58 2.31 -18.86
CA ASP A 34 8.33 3.63 -19.45
C ASP A 34 7.49 4.51 -18.51
N GLU A 35 6.41 3.96 -17.95
CA GLU A 35 5.52 4.68 -17.01
C GLU A 35 6.24 5.06 -15.70
N LEU A 36 7.08 4.17 -15.17
CA LEU A 36 7.86 4.44 -13.96
C LEU A 36 9.07 5.35 -14.23
N GLY A 37 9.47 5.53 -15.48
CA GLY A 37 10.68 6.26 -15.87
C GLY A 37 11.95 5.55 -15.39
N VAL A 38 12.01 4.23 -15.55
CA VAL A 38 13.17 3.37 -15.26
C VAL A 38 13.48 2.48 -16.46
N THR A 39 14.58 1.74 -16.44
CA THR A 39 14.89 0.80 -17.53
C THR A 39 14.10 -0.50 -17.38
N PRO A 40 13.76 -1.21 -18.48
CA PRO A 40 13.17 -2.55 -18.41
C PRO A 40 13.98 -3.53 -17.57
N ALA A 41 15.31 -3.42 -17.63
CA ALA A 41 16.22 -4.21 -16.80
C ALA A 41 16.06 -3.93 -15.30
N ALA A 42 15.78 -2.68 -14.90
CA ALA A 42 15.49 -2.35 -13.50
C ALA A 42 14.21 -3.03 -13.04
N VAL A 43 13.13 -2.97 -13.84
CA VAL A 43 11.86 -3.66 -13.55
C VAL A 43 12.09 -5.17 -13.43
N SER A 44 12.83 -5.80 -14.35
CA SER A 44 13.17 -7.22 -14.25
C SER A 44 13.98 -7.56 -12.99
N LYS A 45 14.88 -6.67 -12.55
CA LYS A 45 15.62 -6.86 -11.29
C LYS A 45 14.72 -6.75 -10.07
N TYR A 46 13.74 -5.83 -10.07
CA TYR A 46 12.73 -5.72 -9.01
C TYR A 46 11.94 -7.03 -8.91
N LEU A 47 11.35 -7.50 -10.01
CA LEU A 47 10.52 -8.72 -10.04
C LEU A 47 11.29 -9.97 -9.59
N ARG A 48 12.61 -10.01 -9.81
CA ARG A 48 13.48 -11.12 -9.35
C ARG A 48 13.99 -10.95 -7.91
N GLY A 49 13.63 -9.87 -7.22
CA GLY A 49 14.11 -9.57 -5.87
C GLY A 49 15.62 -9.24 -5.79
N LEU A 50 16.28 -8.95 -6.92
CA LEU A 50 17.71 -8.63 -6.96
C LEU A 50 18.01 -7.22 -6.46
N THR A 51 17.00 -6.35 -6.53
CA THR A 51 17.01 -5.00 -5.99
C THR A 51 15.56 -4.57 -5.72
N HIS A 52 15.35 -3.45 -5.04
CA HIS A 52 14.01 -2.99 -4.69
C HIS A 52 13.77 -1.58 -5.23
N PRO A 53 12.53 -1.27 -5.65
CA PRO A 53 12.18 0.05 -6.14
C PRO A 53 12.28 1.08 -5.00
N SER A 54 12.84 2.25 -5.32
CA SER A 54 12.92 3.38 -4.40
C SER A 54 11.54 3.97 -4.12
N ASP A 55 11.43 4.83 -3.09
CA ASP A 55 10.16 5.47 -2.70
C ASP A 55 9.51 6.15 -3.91
N ARG A 56 10.30 6.92 -4.67
CA ARG A 56 9.81 7.60 -5.89
C ARG A 56 9.28 6.63 -6.96
N VAL A 57 9.89 5.46 -7.11
CA VAL A 57 9.43 4.46 -8.10
C VAL A 57 8.12 3.83 -7.63
N VAL A 58 7.98 3.55 -6.34
CA VAL A 58 6.75 2.99 -5.76
C VAL A 58 5.62 4.02 -5.81
N GLU A 59 5.89 5.29 -5.50
CA GLU A 59 4.90 6.38 -5.61
C GLU A 59 4.35 6.48 -7.03
N LYS A 60 5.23 6.48 -8.05
CA LYS A 60 4.80 6.45 -9.45
C LYS A 60 3.98 5.22 -9.80
N ALA A 61 4.32 4.06 -9.25
CA ALA A 61 3.54 2.84 -9.48
C ALA A 61 2.13 2.99 -8.91
N ILE A 62 2.00 3.57 -7.72
CA ILE A 62 0.69 3.82 -7.09
C ILE A 62 -0.11 4.85 -7.89
N GLU A 63 0.54 5.92 -8.36
CA GLU A 63 -0.10 6.94 -9.20
C GLU A 63 -0.56 6.41 -10.57
N ALA A 64 0.17 5.45 -11.14
CA ALA A 64 -0.13 4.82 -12.44
C ALA A 64 -1.07 3.61 -12.35
N ALA A 65 -1.55 3.29 -11.14
CA ALA A 65 -2.43 2.14 -10.91
C ALA A 65 -3.85 2.43 -11.40
N THR A 66 -4.48 1.44 -12.04
CA THR A 66 -5.93 1.45 -12.28
C THR A 66 -6.69 1.27 -10.97
N SER A 67 -8.02 1.43 -10.99
CA SER A 67 -8.86 1.21 -9.82
C SER A 67 -8.71 -0.21 -9.26
N GLU A 68 -8.61 -1.22 -10.12
CA GLU A 68 -8.43 -2.62 -9.74
C GLU A 68 -7.06 -2.87 -9.10
N GLU A 69 -5.99 -2.37 -9.72
CA GLU A 69 -4.64 -2.49 -9.18
C GLU A 69 -4.48 -1.73 -7.86
N ALA A 70 -5.11 -0.56 -7.74
CA ALA A 70 -5.11 0.23 -6.51
C ALA A 70 -5.76 -0.55 -5.35
N LEU A 71 -6.79 -1.35 -5.62
CA LEU A 71 -7.39 -2.24 -4.61
C LEU A 71 -6.42 -3.35 -4.18
N GLU A 72 -5.67 -3.94 -5.11
CA GLU A 72 -4.67 -4.96 -4.78
C GLU A 72 -3.48 -4.37 -4.01
N ILE A 73 -2.97 -3.23 -4.45
CA ILE A 73 -1.94 -2.45 -3.76
C ILE A 73 -2.41 -2.09 -2.35
N SER A 74 -3.67 -1.66 -2.20
CA SER A 74 -4.23 -1.32 -0.89
C SER A 74 -4.20 -2.51 0.07
N LYS A 75 -4.42 -3.74 -0.41
CA LYS A 75 -4.33 -4.95 0.44
C LYS A 75 -2.89 -5.19 0.90
N ILE A 76 -1.92 -5.08 -0.02
CA ILE A 76 -0.49 -5.24 0.28
C ILE A 76 -0.04 -4.21 1.32
N VAL A 77 -0.43 -2.95 1.14
CA VAL A 77 -0.09 -1.87 2.07
C VAL A 77 -0.76 -2.09 3.43
N ALA A 78 -2.04 -2.48 3.46
CA ALA A 78 -2.76 -2.74 4.69
C ALA A 78 -2.12 -3.86 5.52
N GLU A 79 -1.74 -4.97 4.87
CA GLU A 79 -1.03 -6.09 5.51
C GLU A 79 0.22 -5.59 6.27
N VAL A 80 1.11 -4.87 5.58
CA VAL A 80 2.35 -4.34 6.18
C VAL A 80 2.08 -3.41 7.36
N LEU A 81 1.13 -2.49 7.20
CA LEU A 81 0.87 -1.49 8.23
C LEU A 81 0.19 -2.10 9.45
N LEU A 82 -0.75 -3.02 9.25
CA LEU A 82 -1.47 -3.68 10.34
C LEU A 82 -0.58 -4.65 11.10
N GLU A 83 0.25 -5.43 10.40
CA GLU A 83 1.25 -6.29 11.03
C GLU A 83 2.24 -5.48 11.87
N GLY A 84 2.78 -4.39 11.31
CA GLY A 84 3.71 -3.52 12.05
C GLY A 84 3.08 -2.87 13.29
N VAL A 85 1.78 -2.52 13.23
CA VAL A 85 1.04 -2.01 14.40
C VAL A 85 0.80 -3.11 15.43
N ASP A 86 0.38 -4.31 15.02
CA ASP A 86 0.17 -5.45 15.92
C ASP A 86 1.48 -5.85 16.63
N ASP A 87 2.58 -5.95 15.89
CA ASP A 87 3.91 -6.25 16.43
C ASP A 87 4.34 -5.22 17.48
N TYR A 88 4.18 -3.92 17.17
CA TYR A 88 4.48 -2.85 18.13
C TYR A 88 3.60 -2.95 19.39
N VAL A 89 2.30 -3.21 19.23
CA VAL A 89 1.36 -3.32 20.35
C VAL A 89 1.74 -4.50 21.25
N ARG A 90 2.04 -5.67 20.67
CA ARG A 90 2.47 -6.85 21.43
C ARG A 90 3.75 -6.59 22.20
N TRP A 91 4.78 -6.10 21.51
CA TRP A 91 6.06 -5.79 22.14
C TRP A 91 5.93 -4.79 23.28
N SER A 92 5.13 -3.72 23.10
CA SER A 92 4.98 -2.68 24.12
C SER A 92 4.18 -3.14 25.35
N ILE A 93 3.20 -4.03 25.16
CA ILE A 93 2.51 -4.72 26.26
C ILE A 93 3.48 -5.62 27.02
N GLU A 94 4.22 -6.48 26.31
CA GLU A 94 5.21 -7.39 26.91
C GLU A 94 6.28 -6.67 27.73
N LYS A 95 6.68 -5.47 27.28
CA LYS A 95 7.67 -4.63 27.98
C LYS A 95 7.07 -3.72 29.04
N GLY A 96 5.75 -3.61 29.15
CA GLY A 96 5.09 -2.68 30.06
C GLY A 96 5.37 -1.21 29.75
N VAL A 97 5.62 -0.88 28.47
CA VAL A 97 5.99 0.47 28.00
C VAL A 97 4.93 1.10 27.10
N MET A 98 3.73 0.52 27.04
CA MET A 98 2.63 1.03 26.23
C MET A 98 2.25 2.45 26.68
N ASP A 99 2.31 3.40 25.75
CA ASP A 99 1.82 4.75 25.98
C ASP A 99 0.28 4.76 25.90
N VAL A 100 -0.38 5.32 26.92
CA VAL A 100 -1.85 5.39 27.01
C VAL A 100 -2.50 6.06 25.80
N ARG A 101 -1.78 6.96 25.12
CA ARG A 101 -2.28 7.69 23.95
C ARG A 101 -2.40 6.82 22.70
N VAL A 102 -1.69 5.68 22.66
CA VAL A 102 -1.71 4.75 21.51
C VAL A 102 -3.13 4.25 21.25
N TYR A 103 -3.83 3.82 22.31
CA TYR A 103 -5.21 3.33 22.18
C TYR A 103 -6.12 4.39 21.57
N SER A 104 -6.17 5.59 22.14
CA SER A 104 -7.01 6.68 21.65
C SER A 104 -6.72 6.99 20.18
N ARG A 105 -5.43 7.01 19.80
CA ARG A 105 -5.05 7.30 18.41
C ARG A 105 -5.44 6.19 17.44
N LEU A 106 -5.26 4.93 17.82
CA LEU A 106 -5.68 3.78 17.02
C LEU A 106 -7.21 3.73 16.86
N SER A 107 -7.96 4.02 17.92
CA SER A 107 -9.42 4.09 17.87
C SER A 107 -9.92 5.19 16.91
N GLU A 108 -9.30 6.37 16.93
CA GLU A 108 -9.62 7.45 15.97
C GLU A 108 -9.37 7.02 14.51
N ILE A 109 -8.25 6.34 14.26
CA ILE A 109 -7.90 5.84 12.91
C ILE A 109 -8.91 4.78 12.47
N ALA A 110 -9.24 3.83 13.35
CA ALA A 110 -10.21 2.78 13.08
C ALA A 110 -11.61 3.34 12.79
N ALA A 111 -12.05 4.35 13.54
CA ALA A 111 -13.34 5.02 13.31
C ALA A 111 -13.39 5.68 11.91
N LYS A 112 -12.32 6.37 11.50
CA LYS A 112 -12.21 6.97 10.15
C LYS A 112 -12.25 5.91 9.05
N ALA A 113 -11.50 4.82 9.22
CA ALA A 113 -11.51 3.71 8.28
C ALA A 113 -12.90 3.05 8.19
N GLY A 114 -13.57 2.87 9.33
CA GLY A 114 -14.92 2.34 9.42
C GLY A 114 -15.92 3.18 8.64
N LEU A 115 -15.94 4.50 8.85
CA LEU A 115 -16.82 5.43 8.13
C LEU A 115 -16.57 5.39 6.62
N ALA A 116 -15.30 5.43 6.19
CA ALA A 116 -14.94 5.34 4.78
C ALA A 116 -15.43 4.01 4.16
N SER A 117 -15.27 2.90 4.88
CA SER A 117 -15.71 1.59 4.40
C SER A 117 -17.25 1.48 4.23
N LEU A 118 -18.02 2.13 5.10
CA LEU A 118 -19.48 2.19 5.00
C LEU A 118 -19.92 3.07 3.83
N SER A 119 -19.25 4.20 3.60
CA SER A 119 -19.50 5.04 2.42
C SER A 119 -19.21 4.29 1.12
N SER A 120 -18.11 3.53 1.06
CA SER A 120 -17.77 2.72 -0.11
C SER A 120 -18.76 1.58 -0.36
N ARG A 121 -19.22 0.88 0.70
CA ARG A 121 -20.27 -0.16 0.56
C ARG A 121 -21.57 0.43 0.04
N ARG A 122 -22.02 1.55 0.60
CA ARG A 122 -23.26 2.21 0.17
C ARG A 122 -23.20 2.70 -1.28
N ALA A 123 -22.04 3.16 -1.74
CA ALA A 123 -21.82 3.53 -3.13
C ALA A 123 -21.87 2.30 -4.07
N ALA A 124 -21.30 1.17 -3.66
CA ALA A 124 -21.37 -0.09 -4.41
C ALA A 124 -22.80 -0.63 -4.49
N GLU A 125 -23.55 -0.65 -3.38
CA GLU A 125 -24.95 -1.07 -3.34
C GLU A 125 -25.85 -0.21 -4.24
N LEU A 126 -25.65 1.11 -4.28
CA LEU A 126 -26.40 2.02 -5.17
C LEU A 126 -26.05 1.87 -6.65
N ALA A 127 -24.86 1.36 -6.98
CA ALA A 127 -24.44 1.07 -8.35
C ALA A 127 -25.04 -0.24 -8.86
N ASP A 128 -25.15 -1.27 -8.01
CA ASP A 128 -25.76 -2.56 -8.35
C ASP A 128 -27.28 -2.48 -8.53
N VAL A 129 -27.97 -1.54 -7.87
CA VAL A 129 -29.42 -1.34 -8.02
C VAL A 129 -29.81 -0.67 -9.36
N LYS A 130 -28.84 -0.21 -10.15
CA LYS A 130 -29.07 0.45 -11.45
C LYS A 130 -29.01 -0.50 -12.68
N VAL A 131 -29.04 -1.82 -12.48
CA VAL A 131 -29.13 -2.82 -13.56
C VAL A 131 -30.57 -3.26 -13.82
#